data_AF-A0A377KJM8-F1
#
_entry.id   AF-A0A377KJM8-F1
#
_cell.length_a   1.000
_cell.length_b   1.000
_cell.length_c   1.000
_cell.angle_alpha   90.00
_cell.angle_beta   90.00
_cell.angle_gamma   90.00
#
_symmetry.space_group_name_H-M   'P 1'
#
loop_
_entity.id
_entity.type
_entity.pdbx_description
1 polymer ?
#
loop_
_entity_poly.entity_id
_entity_poly.type
_entity_poly.pdbx_seq_one_letter_code
_entity_poly.pdbx_strand_id
1 'polypeptide(L)'
;MERTTMKKALTNRNIQMIALGGAIGTGLFLGSAKAIRLAGPAVLLTYFVCGIAIYSLMHAMGDLFLTNSDFQSIGDFIHYYLGDRWAFFVNWTYWLCWMAAGLTELTAIGLYIRFWFPDSSPLLSGILVLSVLVVVNIVAVRWFGELESFFSTIKIFGIFLFILLGIGISIWHFQTPHIGVKENFGTIHSFFPSGLTGIATSFPMVLFSFAGVEMIGLTVGETSDPQENLKKAIKCLPARILFFYIGTIVAILLVVPWQNLDLKESPLVTMLQMVHWSKGAGMINFIILVASLSSTNSAIYSTSRILYNTAKEKNLSKWFLFISSRSVPLHGILFTGGMFLLGLCLHFFVADSRMLFQLLAGMTTVCFLFVWSSILCAHLKLPINLLQKNRDKVTFLFFLMVGLSLFFESATRMIPLISLGWFIVLNLMYRKIHVSHKKEMSVEQK
;
A
#
# COMPACT_ATOMS: atom_id res chain seq x y z
N MET A 1 -18.73 -22.57 -25.67
CA MET A 1 -18.34 -21.21 -25.27
C MET A 1 -16.99 -21.31 -24.59
N GLU A 2 -15.90 -20.90 -25.26
CA GLU A 2 -14.60 -20.72 -24.60
C GLU A 2 -14.79 -19.76 -23.42
N ARG A 3 -14.45 -20.20 -22.19
CA ARG A 3 -14.40 -19.29 -21.04
C ARG A 3 -13.28 -18.30 -21.33
N THR A 4 -13.62 -17.06 -21.65
CA THR A 4 -12.67 -15.94 -21.73
C THR A 4 -11.96 -15.80 -20.39
N THR A 5 -10.75 -16.33 -20.28
CA THR A 5 -9.87 -16.16 -19.11
C THR A 5 -9.01 -14.91 -19.29
N MET A 6 -8.54 -14.33 -18.18
CA MET A 6 -7.59 -13.22 -18.22
C MET A 6 -6.28 -13.70 -18.87
N LYS A 7 -5.67 -12.87 -19.72
CA LYS A 7 -4.45 -13.24 -20.45
C LYS A 7 -3.24 -13.20 -19.52
N LYS A 8 -2.41 -14.24 -19.57
CA LYS A 8 -1.08 -14.26 -18.93
C LYS A 8 -0.10 -13.44 -19.76
N ALA A 9 0.08 -12.16 -19.45
CA ALA A 9 0.86 -11.22 -20.27
C ALA A 9 1.94 -10.45 -19.50
N LEU A 10 2.04 -10.62 -18.17
CA LEU A 10 3.00 -9.85 -17.36
C LEU A 10 4.39 -10.50 -17.40
N THR A 11 5.40 -9.71 -17.82
CA THR A 11 6.81 -10.08 -17.81
C THR A 11 7.42 -9.91 -16.40
N ASN A 12 8.57 -10.53 -16.14
CA ASN A 12 9.32 -10.35 -14.89
C ASN A 12 9.61 -8.88 -14.57
N ARG A 13 10.01 -8.11 -15.59
CA ARG A 13 10.25 -6.67 -15.45
C ARG A 13 8.96 -5.98 -15.00
N ASN A 14 7.84 -6.28 -15.64
CA ASN A 14 6.56 -5.65 -15.30
C ASN A 14 6.17 -5.99 -13.86
N ILE A 15 6.33 -7.24 -13.41
CA ILE A 15 6.02 -7.65 -12.03
C ILE A 15 6.88 -6.91 -11.00
N GLN A 16 8.20 -6.84 -11.22
CA GLN A 16 9.09 -6.13 -10.30
C GLN A 16 8.78 -4.63 -10.26
N MET A 17 8.51 -4.02 -11.42
CA MET A 17 8.20 -2.59 -11.49
C MET A 17 6.82 -2.26 -10.95
N ILE A 18 5.82 -3.12 -11.15
CA ILE A 18 4.48 -3.03 -10.55
C ILE A 18 4.60 -3.11 -9.03
N ALA A 19 5.33 -4.09 -8.51
CA ALA A 19 5.46 -4.28 -7.08
C ALA A 19 6.29 -3.18 -6.40
N LEU A 20 7.36 -2.70 -7.04
CA LEU A 20 8.08 -1.51 -6.57
C LEU A 20 7.21 -0.25 -6.67
N GLY A 21 6.48 -0.09 -7.78
CA GLY A 21 5.64 1.07 -8.04
C GLY A 21 4.39 1.15 -7.15
N GLY A 22 3.86 -0.01 -6.76
CA GLY A 22 2.75 -0.16 -5.83
C GLY A 22 3.18 0.04 -4.38
N ALA A 23 4.36 -0.45 -4.00
CA ALA A 23 4.91 -0.20 -2.67
C ALA A 23 5.28 1.28 -2.48
N ILE A 24 5.93 1.90 -3.47
CA ILE A 24 6.39 3.29 -3.39
C ILE A 24 5.25 4.25 -3.76
N GLY A 25 4.43 4.57 -2.76
CA GLY A 25 3.30 5.49 -2.87
C GLY A 25 3.34 6.65 -1.86
N THR A 26 2.16 7.20 -1.55
CA THR A 26 2.00 8.37 -0.66
C THR A 26 2.52 8.16 0.75
N GLY A 27 2.64 6.91 1.22
CA GLY A 27 3.24 6.65 2.53
C GLY A 27 4.68 7.16 2.62
N LEU A 28 5.51 6.97 1.59
CA LEU A 28 6.87 7.53 1.56
C LEU A 28 6.84 9.05 1.36
N PHE A 29 5.94 9.57 0.54
CA PHE A 29 5.99 10.98 0.14
C PHE A 29 5.26 11.92 1.08
N LEU A 30 4.01 11.65 1.47
CA LEU A 30 3.23 12.50 2.37
C LEU A 30 3.19 11.91 3.79
N GLY A 31 3.05 10.59 3.90
CA GLY A 31 3.01 9.88 5.19
C GLY A 31 4.31 10.02 5.99
N SER A 32 5.45 10.12 5.32
CA SER A 32 6.76 10.31 5.96
C SER A 32 6.84 11.60 6.77
N ALA A 33 6.15 12.68 6.38
CA ALA A 33 6.11 13.92 7.16
C ALA A 33 5.59 13.65 8.58
N LYS A 34 4.46 12.94 8.67
CA LYS A 34 3.84 12.56 9.95
C LYS A 34 4.72 11.60 10.74
N ALA A 35 5.32 10.60 10.06
CA ALA A 35 6.20 9.65 10.73
C ALA A 35 7.47 10.32 11.30
N ILE A 36 8.12 11.19 10.54
CA ILE A 36 9.27 11.99 10.99
C ILE A 36 8.84 12.92 12.13
N ARG A 37 7.64 13.52 12.06
CA ARG A 37 7.16 14.39 13.13
C ARG A 37 6.90 13.67 14.45
N LEU A 38 6.51 12.40 14.40
CA LEU A 38 6.29 11.57 15.58
C LEU A 38 7.61 11.06 16.20
N ALA A 39 8.48 10.47 15.38
CA ALA A 39 9.69 9.79 15.86
C ALA A 39 10.97 10.64 15.80
N GLY A 40 10.94 11.79 15.11
CA GLY A 40 12.15 12.51 14.75
C GLY A 40 13.07 11.68 13.85
N PRO A 41 14.40 11.87 13.93
CA PRO A 41 15.38 11.12 13.13
C PRO A 41 15.37 9.61 13.40
N ALA A 42 14.94 9.18 14.60
CA ALA A 42 14.74 7.78 14.92
C ALA A 42 13.69 7.06 14.06
N VAL A 43 12.92 7.79 13.23
CA VAL A 43 12.05 7.18 12.21
C VAL A 43 12.83 6.26 11.25
N LEU A 44 14.13 6.49 11.07
CA LEU A 44 15.02 5.60 10.31
C LEU A 44 15.02 4.17 10.87
N LEU A 45 15.00 4.04 12.21
CA LEU A 45 14.89 2.75 12.89
C LEU A 45 13.50 2.14 12.65
N THR A 46 12.44 2.95 12.68
CA THR A 46 11.08 2.49 12.35
C THR A 46 11.04 1.89 10.94
N TYR A 47 11.56 2.59 9.94
CA TYR A 47 11.63 2.10 8.55
C TYR A 47 12.49 0.84 8.42
N PHE A 48 13.62 0.78 9.13
CA PHE A 48 14.50 -0.40 9.13
C PHE A 48 13.80 -1.64 9.71
N VAL A 49 13.18 -1.51 10.88
CA VAL A 49 12.47 -2.62 11.55
C VAL A 49 11.25 -3.06 10.73
N CYS A 50 10.47 -2.11 10.18
CA CYS A 50 9.38 -2.43 9.26
C CYS A 50 9.90 -3.16 8.01
N GLY A 51 11.02 -2.73 7.44
CA GLY A 51 11.65 -3.38 6.30
C GLY A 51 12.01 -4.85 6.57
N ILE A 52 12.55 -5.16 7.76
CA ILE A 52 12.85 -6.54 8.17
C ILE A 52 11.56 -7.37 8.29
N ALA A 53 10.51 -6.81 8.91
CA ALA A 53 9.22 -7.48 9.04
C ALA A 53 8.60 -7.78 7.67
N ILE A 54 8.64 -6.81 6.75
CA ILE A 54 8.14 -6.97 5.38
C ILE A 54 8.98 -7.96 4.58
N TYR A 55 10.30 -7.97 4.74
CA TYR A 55 11.16 -9.01 4.15
C TYR A 55 10.74 -10.41 4.61
N SER A 56 10.48 -10.60 5.91
CA SER A 56 9.99 -11.89 6.44
C SER A 56 8.63 -12.26 5.85
N LEU A 57 7.70 -11.30 5.78
CA LEU A 57 6.39 -11.51 5.18
C LEU A 57 6.48 -11.92 3.71
N MET A 58 7.29 -11.22 2.91
CA MET A 58 7.46 -11.53 1.50
C MET A 58 8.09 -12.92 1.28
N HIS A 59 9.03 -13.30 2.15
CA HIS A 59 9.59 -14.65 2.13
C HIS A 59 8.52 -15.71 2.45
N ALA A 60 7.72 -15.51 3.48
CA ALA A 60 6.64 -16.42 3.87
C ALA A 60 5.58 -16.56 2.76
N MET A 61 5.16 -15.44 2.16
CA MET A 61 4.24 -15.42 1.02
C MET A 61 4.82 -16.16 -0.18
N GLY A 62 6.12 -15.99 -0.42
CA GLY A 62 6.84 -16.67 -1.48
C GLY A 62 6.87 -18.18 -1.35
N ASP A 63 7.24 -18.67 -0.18
CA ASP A 63 7.26 -20.10 0.12
C ASP A 63 5.86 -20.71 -0.06
N LEU A 64 4.80 -20.01 0.38
CA LEU A 64 3.40 -20.43 0.20
C LEU A 64 3.01 -20.55 -1.27
N PHE A 65 3.33 -19.58 -2.12
CA PHE A 65 3.02 -19.67 -3.55
C PHE A 65 3.85 -20.71 -4.30
N LEU A 66 5.05 -21.01 -3.81
CA LEU A 66 5.95 -21.99 -4.43
C LEU A 66 5.64 -23.44 -4.01
N THR A 67 4.84 -23.67 -2.96
CA THR A 67 4.49 -25.02 -2.51
C THR A 67 3.43 -25.69 -3.37
N ASN A 68 2.53 -24.92 -3.99
CA ASN A 68 1.49 -25.45 -4.87
C ASN A 68 1.25 -24.53 -6.07
N SER A 69 1.39 -25.06 -7.28
CA SER A 69 1.15 -24.35 -8.54
C SER A 69 -0.30 -23.94 -8.76
N ASP A 70 -1.24 -24.54 -8.03
CA ASP A 70 -2.66 -24.22 -8.11
C ASP A 70 -3.01 -22.93 -7.35
N PHE A 71 -2.13 -22.44 -6.47
CA PHE A 71 -2.33 -21.17 -5.78
C PHE A 71 -2.08 -20.00 -6.74
N GLN A 72 -3.17 -19.34 -7.13
CA GLN A 72 -3.18 -18.17 -8.02
C GLN A 72 -3.47 -16.87 -7.26
N SER A 73 -3.90 -16.96 -6.00
CA SER A 73 -4.20 -15.82 -5.14
C SER A 73 -3.83 -16.07 -3.67
N ILE A 74 -3.74 -15.00 -2.88
CA ILE A 74 -3.59 -15.09 -1.41
C ILE A 74 -4.76 -15.87 -0.79
N GLY A 75 -5.98 -15.68 -1.31
CA GLY A 75 -7.16 -16.39 -0.84
C GLY A 75 -7.03 -17.91 -0.96
N ASP A 76 -6.36 -18.41 -2.00
CA ASP A 76 -6.27 -19.84 -2.31
C ASP A 76 -5.47 -20.59 -1.22
N PHE A 77 -4.28 -20.09 -0.87
CA PHE A 77 -3.48 -20.74 0.17
C PHE A 77 -4.06 -20.50 1.57
N ILE A 78 -4.72 -19.36 1.81
CA ILE A 78 -5.42 -19.13 3.09
C ILE A 78 -6.56 -20.12 3.24
N HIS A 79 -7.33 -20.36 2.18
CA HIS A 79 -8.39 -21.36 2.15
C HIS A 79 -7.84 -22.76 2.44
N TYR A 80 -6.73 -23.12 1.77
CA TYR A 80 -6.10 -24.42 1.96
C TYR A 80 -5.59 -24.65 3.39
N TYR A 81 -4.91 -23.68 4.01
CA TYR A 81 -4.26 -23.87 5.32
C TYR A 81 -5.11 -23.44 6.53
N LEU A 82 -6.00 -22.46 6.38
CA LEU A 82 -6.79 -21.86 7.45
C LEU A 82 -8.31 -22.04 7.29
N GLY A 83 -8.76 -22.56 6.14
CA GLY A 83 -10.15 -22.92 5.86
C GLY A 83 -11.02 -21.79 5.29
N ASP A 84 -12.19 -22.16 4.79
CA ASP A 84 -13.13 -21.34 4.03
C ASP A 84 -13.50 -20.03 4.72
N ARG A 85 -13.85 -20.11 6.00
CA ARG A 85 -14.27 -18.94 6.77
C ARG A 85 -13.14 -17.93 6.88
N TRP A 86 -11.91 -18.38 7.11
CA TRP A 86 -10.77 -17.47 7.23
C TRP A 86 -10.40 -16.86 5.89
N ALA A 87 -10.46 -17.64 4.82
CA ALA A 87 -10.28 -17.15 3.45
C ALA A 87 -11.31 -16.08 3.07
N PHE A 88 -12.59 -16.28 3.43
CA PHE A 88 -13.63 -15.26 3.23
C PHE A 88 -13.27 -13.94 3.93
N PHE A 89 -12.80 -14.00 5.18
CA PHE A 89 -12.42 -12.81 5.94
C PHE A 89 -11.21 -12.12 5.34
N VAL A 90 -10.19 -12.88 4.92
CA VAL A 90 -8.99 -12.34 4.28
C VAL A 90 -9.32 -11.72 2.93
N ASN A 91 -10.10 -12.38 2.07
CA ASN A 91 -10.46 -11.85 0.74
C ASN A 91 -11.20 -10.52 0.83
N TRP A 92 -12.22 -10.41 1.69
CA TRP A 92 -12.96 -9.16 1.86
C TRP A 92 -12.15 -8.07 2.56
N THR A 93 -11.35 -8.43 3.57
CA THR A 93 -10.49 -7.45 4.25
C THR A 93 -9.39 -6.96 3.32
N TYR A 94 -8.87 -7.83 2.45
CA TYR A 94 -7.89 -7.46 1.44
C TYR A 94 -8.48 -6.57 0.35
N TRP A 95 -9.73 -6.81 -0.07
CA TRP A 95 -10.48 -5.86 -0.91
C TRP A 95 -10.59 -4.50 -0.23
N LEU A 96 -10.95 -4.47 1.06
CA LEU A 96 -11.05 -3.24 1.83
C LEU A 96 -9.70 -2.53 2.00
N CYS A 97 -8.58 -3.27 2.15
CA CYS A 97 -7.23 -2.70 2.18
C CYS A 97 -6.99 -1.83 0.95
N TRP A 98 -7.24 -2.38 -0.23
CA TRP A 98 -7.00 -1.68 -1.49
C TRP A 98 -8.00 -0.55 -1.73
N MET A 99 -9.24 -0.68 -1.27
CA MET A 99 -10.20 0.42 -1.27
C MET A 99 -9.76 1.58 -0.35
N ALA A 100 -9.26 1.30 0.85
CA ALA A 100 -8.76 2.32 1.75
C ALA A 100 -7.45 2.96 1.22
N ALA A 101 -6.54 2.16 0.68
CA ALA A 101 -5.29 2.62 0.09
C ALA A 101 -5.53 3.54 -1.12
N GLY A 102 -6.38 3.12 -2.06
CA GLY A 102 -6.69 3.93 -3.24
C GLY A 102 -7.40 5.25 -2.89
N LEU A 103 -8.25 5.25 -1.86
CA LEU A 103 -8.88 6.49 -1.39
C LEU A 103 -7.89 7.41 -0.68
N THR A 104 -6.93 6.85 0.06
CA THR A 104 -5.80 7.58 0.65
C THR A 104 -5.00 8.30 -0.44
N GLU A 105 -4.70 7.60 -1.54
CA GLU A 105 -3.96 8.14 -2.70
C GLU A 105 -4.73 9.25 -3.40
N LEU A 106 -6.04 9.06 -3.67
CA LEU A 106 -6.89 10.09 -4.27
C LEU A 106 -6.98 11.35 -3.39
N THR A 107 -7.03 11.18 -2.07
CA THR A 107 -7.01 12.29 -1.11
C THR A 107 -5.68 13.06 -1.18
N ALA A 108 -4.55 12.33 -1.27
CA ALA A 108 -3.23 12.93 -1.39
C ALA A 108 -3.02 13.67 -2.72
N ILE A 109 -3.54 13.13 -3.83
CA ILE A 109 -3.55 13.80 -5.14
C ILE A 109 -4.17 15.20 -5.05
N GLY A 110 -5.29 15.33 -4.32
CA GLY A 110 -5.92 16.62 -4.06
C GLY A 110 -5.01 17.60 -3.31
N LEU A 111 -4.17 17.11 -2.39
CA LEU A 111 -3.16 17.92 -1.69
C LEU A 111 -2.00 18.31 -2.61
N TYR A 112 -1.52 17.42 -3.47
CA TYR A 112 -0.41 17.71 -4.39
C TYR A 112 -0.79 18.73 -5.46
N ILE A 113 -2.03 18.69 -5.98
CA ILE A 113 -2.51 19.64 -6.98
C ILE A 113 -2.54 21.08 -6.42
N ARG A 114 -2.78 21.24 -5.12
CA ARG A 114 -2.75 22.55 -4.45
C ARG A 114 -1.41 23.26 -4.49
N PHE A 115 -0.31 22.55 -4.76
CA PHE A 115 0.99 23.16 -4.97
C PHE A 115 0.96 24.17 -6.14
N TRP A 116 0.31 23.82 -7.26
CA TRP A 116 0.18 24.72 -8.42
C TRP A 116 -1.14 25.49 -8.43
N PHE A 117 -2.20 24.91 -7.87
CA PHE A 117 -3.54 25.50 -7.84
C PHE A 117 -4.06 25.56 -6.39
N PRO A 118 -3.61 26.54 -5.58
CA PRO A 118 -3.90 26.60 -4.15
C PRO A 118 -5.39 26.57 -3.79
N ASP A 119 -6.22 27.20 -4.63
CA ASP A 119 -7.67 27.29 -4.43
C ASP A 119 -8.45 26.06 -4.93
N SER A 120 -7.74 25.05 -5.45
CA SER A 120 -8.39 23.81 -5.92
C SER A 120 -9.01 23.01 -4.78
N SER A 121 -10.17 22.42 -5.07
CA SER A 121 -10.85 21.49 -4.16
C SER A 121 -10.23 20.10 -4.26
N PRO A 122 -9.69 19.54 -3.16
CA PRO A 122 -9.13 18.18 -3.14
C PRO A 122 -10.13 17.12 -3.60
N LEU A 123 -11.41 17.31 -3.24
CA LEU A 123 -12.51 16.45 -3.67
C LEU A 123 -12.66 16.45 -5.19
N LEU A 124 -12.76 17.63 -5.82
CA LEU A 124 -12.94 17.73 -7.27
C LEU A 124 -11.72 17.20 -8.02
N SER A 125 -10.52 17.49 -7.53
CA SER A 125 -9.27 16.95 -8.06
C SER A 125 -9.25 15.42 -8.01
N GLY A 126 -9.66 14.83 -6.87
CA GLY A 126 -9.77 13.38 -6.72
C GLY A 126 -10.81 12.76 -7.67
N ILE A 127 -11.98 13.38 -7.82
CA ILE A 127 -13.04 12.92 -8.75
C ILE A 127 -12.56 12.94 -10.19
N LEU A 128 -11.91 14.04 -10.61
CA LEU A 128 -11.37 14.19 -11.96
C LEU A 128 -10.37 13.06 -12.26
N VAL A 129 -9.41 12.86 -11.36
CA VAL A 129 -8.38 11.84 -11.51
C VAL A 129 -8.96 10.43 -11.48
N LEU A 130 -9.88 10.14 -10.56
CA LEU A 130 -10.59 8.86 -10.52
C LEU A 130 -11.31 8.58 -11.85
N SER A 131 -11.98 9.58 -12.41
CA SER A 131 -12.70 9.44 -13.69
C SER A 131 -11.75 9.08 -14.83
N VAL A 132 -10.60 9.77 -14.91
CA VAL A 132 -9.55 9.45 -15.89
C VAL A 132 -9.04 8.02 -15.70
N LEU A 133 -8.71 7.63 -14.47
CA LEU A 133 -8.16 6.30 -14.18
C LEU A 133 -9.17 5.17 -14.45
N VAL A 134 -10.46 5.38 -14.16
CA VAL A 134 -11.52 4.41 -14.49
C VAL A 134 -11.61 4.24 -16.00
N VAL A 135 -11.60 5.33 -16.77
CA VAL A 135 -11.60 5.27 -18.25
C VAL A 135 -10.37 4.52 -18.76
N VAL A 136 -9.17 4.82 -18.22
CA VAL A 136 -7.93 4.12 -18.56
C VAL A 136 -8.04 2.62 -18.26
N ASN A 137 -8.64 2.24 -17.12
CA ASN A 137 -8.86 0.83 -16.77
C ASN A 137 -9.90 0.13 -17.67
N ILE A 138 -10.81 0.85 -18.30
CA ILE A 138 -11.77 0.27 -19.25
C ILE A 138 -11.18 0.16 -20.66
N VAL A 139 -10.33 1.11 -21.06
CA VAL A 139 -9.83 1.24 -22.43
C VAL A 139 -8.47 0.59 -22.65
N ALA A 140 -7.56 0.71 -21.69
CA ALA A 140 -6.13 0.51 -21.91
C ALA A 140 -5.49 -0.60 -21.06
N VAL A 141 -6.25 -1.49 -20.40
CA VAL A 141 -5.67 -2.52 -19.51
C VAL A 141 -4.70 -3.48 -20.21
N ARG A 142 -4.82 -3.67 -21.53
CA ARG A 142 -3.79 -4.42 -22.28
C ARG A 142 -2.38 -3.82 -22.11
N TRP A 143 -2.29 -2.53 -21.76
CA TRP A 143 -1.08 -1.79 -21.48
C TRP A 143 -0.84 -1.54 -19.99
N PHE A 144 -1.67 -2.05 -19.07
CA PHE A 144 -1.52 -1.78 -17.64
C PHE A 144 -0.10 -2.07 -17.15
N GLY A 145 0.44 -3.25 -17.48
CA GLY A 145 1.79 -3.64 -17.06
C GLY A 145 2.89 -2.73 -17.61
N GLU A 146 2.76 -2.25 -18.85
CA GLU A 146 3.72 -1.34 -19.48
C GLU A 146 3.59 0.10 -18.94
N LEU A 147 2.37 0.59 -18.75
CA LEU A 147 2.09 1.90 -18.15
C LEU A 147 2.61 1.96 -16.71
N GLU A 148 2.35 0.91 -15.92
CA GLU A 148 2.89 0.82 -14.56
C GLU A 148 4.41 0.71 -14.55
N SER A 149 4.99 -0.08 -15.46
CA SER A 149 6.44 -0.16 -15.62
C SER A 149 7.05 1.21 -15.93
N PHE A 150 6.43 1.98 -16.84
CA PHE A 150 6.84 3.33 -17.21
C PHE A 150 6.71 4.33 -16.04
N PHE A 151 5.54 4.38 -15.38
CA PHE A 151 5.35 5.25 -14.22
C PHE A 151 6.33 4.91 -13.09
N SER A 152 6.52 3.64 -12.80
CA SER A 152 7.47 3.17 -11.79
C SER A 152 8.92 3.54 -12.14
N THR A 153 9.32 3.51 -13.41
CA THR A 153 10.64 4.01 -13.84
C THR A 153 10.83 5.50 -13.51
N ILE A 154 9.83 6.35 -13.81
CA ILE A 154 9.88 7.79 -13.48
C ILE A 154 10.03 7.99 -11.97
N LYS A 155 9.24 7.26 -11.16
CA LYS A 155 9.28 7.34 -9.69
C LYS A 155 10.66 6.97 -9.15
N ILE A 156 11.13 5.77 -9.49
CA ILE A 156 12.38 5.21 -8.96
C ILE A 156 13.57 6.09 -9.34
N PHE A 157 13.63 6.52 -10.59
CA PHE A 157 14.68 7.42 -11.07
C PHE A 157 14.61 8.78 -10.37
N GLY A 158 13.41 9.36 -10.23
CA GLY A 158 13.19 10.61 -9.52
C GLY A 158 13.64 10.57 -8.06
N ILE A 159 13.31 9.50 -7.34
CA ILE A 159 13.74 9.28 -5.95
C ILE A 159 15.27 9.12 -5.90
N PHE A 160 15.85 8.33 -6.80
CA PHE A 160 17.30 8.15 -6.85
C PHE A 160 18.03 9.49 -7.02
N LEU A 161 17.58 10.33 -7.96
CA LEU A 161 18.13 11.68 -8.14
C LEU A 161 17.90 12.57 -6.92
N PHE A 162 16.73 12.49 -6.28
CA PHE A 162 16.43 13.22 -5.06
C PHE A 162 17.38 12.85 -3.91
N ILE A 163 17.69 11.56 -3.74
CA ILE A 163 18.64 11.08 -2.73
C ILE A 163 20.03 11.67 -2.98
N LEU A 164 20.53 11.58 -4.23
CA LEU A 164 21.82 12.15 -4.60
C LEU A 164 21.86 13.66 -4.37
N LEU A 165 20.76 14.35 -4.69
CA LEU A 165 20.62 15.78 -4.49
C LEU A 165 20.67 16.16 -3.00
N GLY A 166 19.91 15.50 -2.13
CA GLY A 166 19.92 15.81 -0.70
C GLY A 166 21.29 15.58 -0.05
N ILE A 167 21.98 14.49 -0.45
CA ILE A 167 23.36 14.23 -0.02
C ILE A 167 24.30 15.33 -0.55
N GLY A 168 24.19 15.70 -1.82
CA GLY A 168 25.02 16.75 -2.43
C GLY A 168 24.84 18.12 -1.77
N ILE A 169 23.59 18.53 -1.52
CA ILE A 169 23.25 19.76 -0.78
C ILE A 169 23.92 19.74 0.60
N SER A 170 23.83 18.62 1.30
CA SER A 170 24.42 18.47 2.64
C SER A 170 25.95 18.53 2.63
N ILE A 171 26.63 17.97 1.63
CA ILE A 171 28.10 17.95 1.54
C ILE A 171 28.66 19.30 1.09
N TRP A 172 27.99 19.96 0.13
CA TRP A 172 28.45 21.24 -0.41
C TRP A 172 27.96 22.46 0.38
N HIS A 173 27.15 22.25 1.42
CA HIS A 173 26.58 23.31 2.25
C HIS A 173 25.78 24.32 1.43
N PHE A 174 25.11 23.85 0.37
CA PHE A 174 24.40 24.71 -0.55
C PHE A 174 23.20 25.36 0.14
N GLN A 175 23.29 26.66 0.42
CA GLN A 175 22.24 27.50 0.99
C GLN A 175 21.72 27.11 2.39
N THR A 176 22.21 26.02 2.99
CA THR A 176 21.89 25.59 4.36
C THR A 176 23.17 25.16 5.09
N PRO A 177 23.82 26.02 5.88
CA PRO A 177 24.99 25.63 6.65
C PRO A 177 24.57 24.70 7.82
N HIS A 178 24.69 23.39 7.62
CA HIS A 178 24.53 22.29 8.59
C HIS A 178 23.23 22.18 9.39
N ILE A 179 22.18 22.91 9.00
CA ILE A 179 20.97 23.02 9.82
C ILE A 179 20.34 21.63 10.05
N GLY A 180 20.19 20.79 9.02
CA GLY A 180 19.65 19.43 9.18
C GLY A 180 20.58 18.49 9.97
N VAL A 181 21.84 18.33 9.54
CA VAL A 181 22.79 17.39 10.17
C VAL A 181 22.97 17.65 11.67
N LYS A 182 23.19 18.91 12.05
CA LYS A 182 23.44 19.29 13.44
C LYS A 182 22.21 19.07 14.31
N GLU A 183 21.03 19.51 13.85
CA GLU A 183 19.79 19.44 14.62
C GLU A 183 19.23 18.02 14.72
N ASN A 184 19.47 17.17 13.72
CA ASN A 184 18.92 15.81 13.66
C ASN A 184 19.89 14.75 14.20
N PHE A 185 21.21 14.91 13.98
CA PHE A 185 22.20 13.88 14.30
C PHE A 185 23.30 14.34 15.27
N GLY A 186 23.28 15.61 15.70
CA GLY A 186 24.34 16.17 16.53
C GLY A 186 24.42 15.60 17.95
N THR A 187 23.30 15.10 18.50
CA THR A 187 23.26 14.47 19.83
C THR A 187 22.34 13.26 19.85
N ILE A 188 22.48 12.38 20.85
CA ILE A 188 21.57 11.25 21.03
C ILE A 188 20.13 11.71 21.33
N HIS A 189 19.97 12.85 22.02
CA HIS A 189 18.67 13.47 22.27
C HIS A 189 18.03 14.01 20.99
N SER A 190 18.85 14.58 20.10
CA SER A 190 18.41 15.02 18.75
C SER A 190 17.93 13.86 17.90
N PHE A 191 18.56 12.68 18.03
CA PHE A 191 18.17 11.49 17.27
C PHE A 191 16.90 10.82 17.84
N PHE A 192 16.74 10.79 19.16
CA PHE A 192 15.57 10.22 19.86
C PHE A 192 14.73 11.30 20.59
N PRO A 193 14.21 12.34 19.90
CA PRO A 193 13.58 13.48 20.57
C PRO A 193 12.27 13.10 21.27
N SER A 194 11.56 12.10 20.73
CA SER A 194 10.31 11.56 21.27
C SER A 194 10.50 10.21 21.98
N GLY A 195 11.74 9.76 22.19
CA GLY A 195 12.05 8.45 22.78
C GLY A 195 11.39 7.27 22.06
N LEU A 196 11.18 6.17 22.80
CA LEU A 196 10.56 4.94 22.26
C LEU A 196 9.08 5.11 21.91
N THR A 197 8.37 6.05 22.55
CA THR A 197 6.94 6.30 22.30
C THR A 197 6.72 6.91 20.92
N GLY A 198 7.58 7.83 20.48
CA GLY A 198 7.56 8.38 19.11
C GLY A 198 7.82 7.30 18.05
N ILE A 199 8.78 6.40 18.30
CA ILE A 199 9.04 5.25 17.43
C ILE A 199 7.79 4.36 17.36
N ALA A 200 7.24 3.97 18.51
CA ALA A 200 6.08 3.08 18.59
C ALA A 200 4.84 3.63 17.86
N THR A 201 4.56 4.92 18.02
CA THR A 201 3.43 5.62 17.37
C THR A 201 3.66 5.90 15.89
N SER A 202 4.91 5.90 15.42
CA SER A 202 5.24 6.06 14.00
C SER A 202 5.08 4.78 13.17
N PHE A 203 5.15 3.59 13.80
CA PHE A 203 5.07 2.30 13.07
C PHE A 203 3.85 2.17 12.15
N PRO A 204 2.61 2.56 12.53
CA PRO A 204 1.46 2.36 11.67
C PRO A 204 1.54 3.16 10.36
N MET A 205 2.03 4.40 10.42
CA MET A 205 2.23 5.24 9.24
C MET A 205 3.39 4.72 8.39
N VAL A 206 4.46 4.22 9.01
CA VAL A 206 5.58 3.62 8.28
C VAL A 206 5.17 2.31 7.60
N LEU A 207 4.39 1.45 8.26
CA LEU A 207 3.88 0.22 7.62
C LEU A 207 2.88 0.49 6.52
N PHE A 208 2.07 1.55 6.63
CA PHE A 208 1.27 2.03 5.50
C PHE A 208 2.15 2.31 4.27
N SER A 209 3.34 2.87 4.45
CA SER A 209 4.28 3.07 3.33
C SER A 209 4.73 1.77 2.67
N PHE A 210 4.61 0.61 3.30
CA PHE A 210 4.93 -0.68 2.67
C PHE A 210 3.70 -1.38 2.06
N ALA A 211 2.50 -0.80 2.18
CA ALA A 211 1.32 -1.32 1.49
C ALA A 211 1.57 -1.39 -0.02
N GLY A 212 1.18 -2.49 -0.66
CA GLY A 212 1.38 -2.72 -2.09
C GLY A 212 2.51 -3.69 -2.43
N VAL A 213 3.39 -4.04 -1.49
CA VAL A 213 4.38 -5.12 -1.69
C VAL A 213 3.74 -6.47 -1.98
N GLU A 214 2.54 -6.70 -1.45
CA GLU A 214 1.72 -7.89 -1.66
C GLU A 214 1.03 -7.94 -3.02
N MET A 215 1.10 -6.86 -3.82
CA MET A 215 0.55 -6.83 -5.18
C MET A 215 1.15 -7.94 -6.07
N ILE A 216 2.37 -8.39 -5.76
CA ILE A 216 2.97 -9.57 -6.39
C ILE A 216 2.00 -10.76 -6.33
N GLY A 217 1.37 -11.00 -5.18
CA GLY A 217 0.42 -12.09 -4.98
C GLY A 217 -0.82 -12.03 -5.87
N LEU A 218 -1.22 -10.83 -6.32
CA LEU A 218 -2.31 -10.66 -7.30
C LEU A 218 -1.86 -10.90 -8.73
N THR A 219 -0.58 -10.66 -9.02
CA THR A 219 0.00 -10.86 -10.36
C THR A 219 0.45 -12.29 -10.64
N VAL A 220 0.54 -13.15 -9.61
CA VAL A 220 0.96 -14.57 -9.75
C VAL A 220 0.14 -15.29 -10.80
N GLY A 221 -1.20 -15.18 -10.75
CA GLY A 221 -2.11 -15.82 -11.71
C GLY A 221 -1.99 -15.31 -13.16
N GLU A 222 -1.43 -14.13 -13.36
CA GLU A 222 -1.29 -13.46 -14.67
C GLU A 222 0.15 -13.46 -15.21
N THR A 223 1.06 -14.11 -14.51
CA THR A 223 2.49 -14.19 -14.84
C THR A 223 2.78 -15.36 -15.79
N SER A 224 3.69 -15.16 -16.75
CA SER A 224 4.11 -16.20 -17.70
C SER A 224 4.95 -17.32 -17.07
N ASP A 225 5.85 -16.98 -16.15
CA ASP A 225 6.61 -17.93 -15.31
C ASP A 225 6.51 -17.52 -13.82
N PRO A 226 5.47 -17.97 -13.11
CA PRO A 226 5.26 -17.57 -11.73
C PRO A 226 6.38 -18.01 -10.80
N GLN A 227 6.97 -19.20 -11.00
CA GLN A 227 7.94 -19.74 -10.05
C GLN A 227 9.27 -18.99 -10.09
N GLU A 228 9.84 -18.76 -11.27
CA GLU A 228 11.13 -18.08 -11.38
C GLU A 228 11.00 -16.59 -11.02
N ASN A 229 9.94 -15.93 -11.52
CA ASN A 229 9.74 -14.51 -11.32
C ASN A 229 9.46 -14.18 -9.86
N LEU A 230 8.66 -15.01 -9.17
CA LEU A 230 8.36 -14.82 -7.77
C LEU A 230 9.62 -14.96 -6.91
N LYS A 231 10.45 -16.00 -7.14
CA LYS A 231 11.73 -16.21 -6.43
C LYS A 231 12.66 -14.99 -6.55
N LYS A 232 12.76 -14.41 -7.76
CA LYS A 232 13.57 -13.20 -7.99
C LYS A 232 12.98 -11.98 -7.26
N ALA A 233 11.67 -11.81 -7.36
CA ALA A 233 10.97 -10.69 -6.75
C ALA A 233 11.18 -10.66 -5.22
N ILE A 234 10.99 -11.80 -4.54
CA ILE A 234 11.15 -11.93 -3.09
C ILE A 234 12.57 -11.56 -2.62
N LYS A 235 13.60 -11.95 -3.37
CA LYS A 235 14.99 -11.69 -2.99
C LYS A 235 15.39 -10.22 -3.19
N CYS A 236 14.91 -9.58 -4.25
CA CYS A 236 15.40 -8.27 -4.65
C CYS A 236 14.55 -7.10 -4.14
N LEU A 237 13.23 -7.25 -4.05
CA LEU A 237 12.35 -6.11 -3.77
C LEU A 237 12.55 -5.50 -2.38
N PRO A 238 12.56 -6.26 -1.27
CA PRO A 238 12.66 -5.66 0.06
C PRO A 238 13.91 -4.80 0.23
N ALA A 239 15.06 -5.27 -0.25
CA ALA A 239 16.32 -4.52 -0.17
C ALA A 239 16.26 -3.22 -0.99
N ARG A 240 15.65 -3.26 -2.19
CA ARG A 240 15.47 -2.07 -3.03
C ARG A 240 14.51 -1.05 -2.41
N ILE A 241 13.36 -1.51 -1.88
CA ILE A 241 12.40 -0.63 -1.19
C ILE A 241 13.06 0.03 0.01
N LEU A 242 13.78 -0.76 0.82
CA LEU A 242 14.47 -0.26 2.00
C LEU A 242 15.53 0.77 1.65
N PHE A 243 16.30 0.55 0.59
CA PHE A 243 17.27 1.52 0.07
C PHE A 243 16.60 2.85 -0.29
N PHE A 244 15.50 2.83 -1.05
CA PHE A 244 14.80 4.06 -1.40
C PHE A 244 14.17 4.74 -0.20
N TYR A 245 13.64 3.98 0.77
CA TYR A 245 12.96 4.54 1.93
C TYR A 245 13.95 5.20 2.87
N ILE A 246 14.95 4.44 3.33
CA ILE A 246 16.00 4.96 4.21
C ILE A 246 16.76 6.07 3.51
N GLY A 247 17.15 5.88 2.25
CA GLY A 247 17.88 6.87 1.47
C GLY A 247 17.13 8.20 1.35
N THR A 248 15.83 8.16 1.06
CA THR A 248 15.00 9.38 0.94
C THR A 248 14.88 10.09 2.29
N ILE A 249 14.62 9.35 3.37
CA ILE A 249 14.46 9.94 4.71
C ILE A 249 15.80 10.52 5.20
N VAL A 250 16.91 9.83 4.97
CA VAL A 250 18.25 10.37 5.26
C VAL A 250 18.49 11.65 4.47
N ALA A 251 18.24 11.66 3.16
CA ALA A 251 18.41 12.84 2.31
C ALA A 251 17.61 14.06 2.84
N ILE A 252 16.37 13.85 3.28
CA ILE A 252 15.55 14.90 3.92
C ILE A 252 16.19 15.37 5.23
N LEU A 253 16.53 14.45 6.13
CA LEU A 253 17.07 14.78 7.46
C LEU A 253 18.49 15.36 7.42
N LEU A 254 19.26 15.16 6.35
CA LEU A 254 20.54 15.83 6.20
C LEU A 254 20.37 17.34 5.97
N VAL A 255 19.27 17.75 5.34
CA VAL A 255 19.03 19.14 4.92
C VAL A 255 18.06 19.86 5.86
N VAL A 256 16.98 19.19 6.26
CA VAL A 256 15.84 19.79 6.97
C VAL A 256 15.77 19.29 8.42
N PRO A 257 15.76 20.18 9.43
CA PRO A 257 15.42 19.80 10.80
C PRO A 257 14.06 19.15 10.85
N TRP A 258 13.94 18.02 11.55
CA TRP A 258 12.66 17.32 11.69
C TRP A 258 11.55 18.22 12.27
N GLN A 259 11.93 19.30 12.97
CA GLN A 259 11.03 20.34 13.49
C GLN A 259 10.37 21.23 12.45
N ASN A 260 11.00 21.38 11.29
CA ASN A 260 10.57 22.32 10.26
C ASN A 260 9.76 21.65 9.14
N LEU A 261 9.55 20.33 9.23
CA LEU A 261 8.70 19.62 8.28
C LEU A 261 7.23 19.99 8.49
N ASP A 262 6.64 20.63 7.48
CA ASP A 262 5.20 20.88 7.43
C ASP A 262 4.46 19.57 7.09
N LEU A 263 3.28 19.38 7.68
CA LEU A 263 2.38 18.28 7.36
C LEU A 263 1.46 18.60 6.16
N LYS A 264 1.55 19.81 5.61
CA LYS A 264 0.74 20.30 4.48
C LYS A 264 1.14 19.71 3.13
N GLU A 265 2.42 19.43 2.95
CA GLU A 265 3.01 19.00 1.69
C GLU A 265 3.99 17.85 1.93
N SER A 266 4.56 17.30 0.86
CA SER A 266 5.56 16.26 0.98
C SER A 266 6.87 16.82 1.55
N PRO A 267 7.57 16.12 2.48
CA PRO A 267 8.90 16.51 2.96
C PRO A 267 9.93 16.68 1.84
N LEU A 268 9.76 15.97 0.72
CA LEU A 268 10.63 16.11 -0.44
C LEU A 268 10.45 17.48 -1.10
N VAL A 269 9.21 17.97 -1.16
CA VAL A 269 8.86 19.31 -1.66
C VAL A 269 9.35 20.37 -0.67
N THR A 270 9.08 20.18 0.63
CA THR A 270 9.54 21.08 1.70
C THR A 270 11.05 21.26 1.69
N MET A 271 11.82 20.17 1.55
CA MET A 271 13.28 20.24 1.44
C MET A 271 13.73 21.19 0.32
N LEU A 272 13.13 21.08 -0.86
CA LEU A 272 13.50 21.89 -2.02
C LEU A 272 13.03 23.35 -1.89
N GLN A 273 11.91 23.59 -1.23
CA GLN A 273 11.48 24.96 -0.89
C GLN A 273 12.43 25.61 0.14
N MET A 274 12.91 24.85 1.12
CA MET A 274 13.83 25.36 2.14
C MET A 274 15.20 25.75 1.58
N VAL A 275 15.66 25.06 0.54
CA VAL A 275 16.85 25.47 -0.23
C VAL A 275 16.50 26.41 -1.39
N HIS A 276 15.36 27.10 -1.31
CA HIS A 276 14.90 28.10 -2.28
C HIS A 276 14.84 27.63 -3.75
N TRP A 277 14.74 26.32 -4.00
CA TRP A 277 14.68 25.75 -5.35
C TRP A 277 13.24 25.40 -5.76
N SER A 278 12.42 26.43 -5.96
CA SER A 278 10.98 26.30 -6.30
C SER A 278 10.72 25.46 -7.57
N LYS A 279 11.55 25.60 -8.61
CA LYS A 279 11.43 24.78 -9.84
C LYS A 279 11.65 23.30 -9.56
N GLY A 280 12.64 22.96 -8.74
CA GLY A 280 12.89 21.59 -8.29
C GLY A 280 11.73 21.04 -7.45
N ALA A 281 11.20 21.86 -6.54
CA ALA A 281 10.03 21.52 -5.73
C ALA A 281 8.82 21.16 -6.59
N GLY A 282 8.54 21.94 -7.63
CA GLY A 282 7.49 21.63 -8.60
C GLY A 282 7.74 20.33 -9.36
N MET A 283 8.97 20.09 -9.81
CA MET A 283 9.32 18.84 -10.51
C MET A 283 9.13 17.61 -9.61
N ILE A 284 9.58 17.67 -8.36
CA ILE A 284 9.38 16.57 -7.40
C ILE A 284 7.90 16.39 -7.08
N ASN A 285 7.13 17.47 -6.89
CA ASN A 285 5.69 17.36 -6.67
C ASN A 285 4.97 16.68 -7.85
N PHE A 286 5.44 16.91 -9.09
CA PHE A 286 4.93 16.21 -10.27
C PHE A 286 5.27 14.72 -10.26
N ILE A 287 6.51 14.34 -9.90
CA ILE A 287 6.90 12.93 -9.77
C ILE A 287 6.07 12.23 -8.70
N ILE A 288 5.80 12.89 -7.57
CA ILE A 288 4.94 12.37 -6.49
C ILE A 288 3.49 12.22 -6.98
N LEU A 289 2.96 13.18 -7.74
CA LEU A 289 1.63 13.08 -8.34
C LEU A 289 1.53 11.85 -9.27
N VAL A 290 2.52 11.66 -10.15
CA VAL A 290 2.61 10.45 -11.00
C VAL A 290 2.70 9.18 -10.14
N ALA A 291 3.39 9.25 -9.00
CA ALA A 291 3.45 8.14 -8.07
C ALA A 291 2.07 7.73 -7.54
N SER A 292 1.27 8.69 -7.11
CA SER A 292 -0.07 8.46 -6.61
C SER A 292 -1.06 8.02 -7.68
N LEU A 293 -0.93 8.53 -8.90
CA LEU A 293 -1.75 8.09 -10.04
C LEU A 293 -1.57 6.59 -10.29
N SER A 294 -0.33 6.11 -10.30
CA SER A 294 -0.02 4.69 -10.50
C SER A 294 -0.43 3.82 -9.30
N SER A 295 -0.29 4.31 -8.06
CA SER A 295 -0.78 3.59 -6.87
C SER A 295 -2.31 3.46 -6.88
N THR A 296 -3.02 4.54 -7.22
CA THR A 296 -4.50 4.53 -7.37
C THR A 296 -4.94 3.59 -8.50
N ASN A 297 -4.23 3.62 -9.63
CA ASN A 297 -4.49 2.72 -10.76
C ASN A 297 -4.33 1.24 -10.33
N SER A 298 -3.28 0.94 -9.55
CA SER A 298 -3.06 -0.37 -8.95
C SER A 298 -4.17 -0.77 -7.98
N ALA A 299 -4.72 0.16 -7.18
CA ALA A 299 -5.86 -0.11 -6.33
C ALA A 299 -7.15 -0.44 -7.12
N ILE A 300 -7.42 0.29 -8.22
CA ILE A 300 -8.53 -0.02 -9.13
C ILE A 300 -8.35 -1.40 -9.77
N TYR A 301 -7.12 -1.69 -10.19
CA TYR A 301 -6.74 -2.98 -10.72
C TYR A 301 -7.01 -4.09 -9.70
N SER A 302 -6.41 -4.01 -8.52
CA SER A 302 -6.46 -5.04 -7.48
C SER A 302 -7.89 -5.33 -7.02
N THR A 303 -8.66 -4.29 -6.68
CA THR A 303 -10.03 -4.44 -6.17
C THR A 303 -10.96 -5.09 -7.20
N SER A 304 -10.87 -4.71 -8.48
CA SER A 304 -11.70 -5.30 -9.53
C SER A 304 -11.41 -6.79 -9.75
N ARG A 305 -10.15 -7.23 -9.61
CA ARG A 305 -9.78 -8.66 -9.70
C ARG A 305 -10.18 -9.43 -8.45
N ILE A 306 -10.06 -8.83 -7.26
CA ILE A 306 -10.54 -9.46 -6.03
C ILE A 306 -12.05 -9.73 -6.13
N LEU A 307 -12.85 -8.77 -6.60
CA LEU A 307 -14.29 -8.95 -6.82
C LEU A 307 -14.60 -10.07 -7.83
N TYR A 308 -13.85 -10.12 -8.94
CA TYR A 308 -13.98 -11.18 -9.93
C TYR A 308 -13.65 -12.57 -9.33
N ASN A 309 -12.56 -12.69 -8.57
CA ASN A 309 -12.15 -13.94 -7.94
C ASN A 309 -13.15 -14.37 -6.84
N THR A 310 -13.64 -13.44 -6.02
CA THR A 310 -14.68 -13.74 -5.02
C THR A 310 -15.98 -14.21 -5.67
N ALA A 311 -16.34 -13.69 -6.85
CA ALA A 311 -17.49 -14.18 -7.60
C ALA A 311 -17.26 -15.58 -8.20
N LYS A 312 -16.00 -15.90 -8.57
CA LYS A 312 -15.61 -17.24 -9.07
C LYS A 312 -15.72 -18.29 -7.98
N GLU A 313 -15.45 -17.93 -6.74
CA GLU A 313 -15.64 -18.75 -5.55
C GLU A 313 -17.12 -18.86 -5.10
N LYS A 314 -18.08 -18.34 -5.89
CA LYS A 314 -19.52 -18.28 -5.55
C LYS A 314 -19.86 -17.45 -4.30
N ASN A 315 -18.91 -16.67 -3.78
CA ASN A 315 -19.11 -15.81 -2.61
C ASN A 315 -19.69 -14.43 -2.96
N LEU A 316 -19.91 -14.15 -4.25
CA LEU A 316 -20.46 -12.89 -4.76
C LEU A 316 -21.34 -13.17 -6.00
N SER A 317 -22.20 -12.22 -6.34
CA SER A 317 -23.08 -12.32 -7.53
C SER A 317 -22.29 -12.64 -8.80
N LYS A 318 -22.85 -13.54 -9.63
CA LYS A 318 -22.31 -13.89 -10.96
C LYS A 318 -22.16 -12.66 -11.88
N TRP A 319 -22.80 -11.54 -11.57
CA TRP A 319 -22.63 -10.27 -12.28
C TRP A 319 -21.17 -9.81 -12.37
N PHE A 320 -20.37 -10.06 -11.32
CA PHE A 320 -18.95 -9.72 -11.28
C PHE A 320 -18.05 -10.65 -12.10
N LEU A 321 -18.58 -11.77 -12.63
CA LEU A 321 -17.84 -12.68 -13.53
C LEU A 321 -17.78 -12.18 -14.97
N PHE A 322 -18.47 -11.09 -15.30
CA PHE A 322 -18.47 -10.56 -16.65
C PHE A 322 -17.09 -9.98 -17.02
N ILE A 323 -16.54 -10.50 -18.11
CA ILE A 323 -15.31 -10.02 -18.74
C ILE A 323 -15.67 -9.35 -20.06
N SER A 324 -15.16 -8.13 -20.28
CA SER A 324 -15.39 -7.40 -21.54
C SER A 324 -14.57 -7.98 -22.70
N SER A 325 -14.84 -7.54 -23.93
CA SER A 325 -14.05 -7.88 -25.13
C SER A 325 -12.56 -7.50 -25.03
N ARG A 326 -12.21 -6.62 -24.09
CA ARG A 326 -10.83 -6.21 -23.78
C ARG A 326 -10.16 -7.08 -22.71
N SER A 327 -10.81 -8.16 -22.28
CA SER A 327 -10.33 -9.09 -21.26
C SER A 327 -10.23 -8.47 -19.85
N VAL A 328 -11.17 -7.59 -19.49
CA VAL A 328 -11.20 -6.94 -18.16
C VAL A 328 -12.51 -7.16 -17.41
N PRO A 329 -12.49 -7.26 -16.07
CA PRO A 329 -13.69 -7.37 -15.23
C PRO A 329 -14.43 -6.02 -15.16
N LEU A 330 -15.20 -5.69 -16.20
CA LEU A 330 -15.81 -4.35 -16.38
C LEU A 330 -16.70 -3.95 -15.20
N HIS A 331 -17.57 -4.84 -14.74
CA HIS A 331 -18.45 -4.56 -13.60
C HIS A 331 -17.65 -4.35 -12.30
N GLY A 332 -16.56 -5.09 -12.11
CA GLY A 332 -15.64 -4.87 -10.99
C GLY A 332 -15.03 -3.46 -11.03
N ILE A 333 -14.56 -3.01 -12.20
CA ILE A 333 -13.99 -1.67 -12.37
C ILE A 333 -15.03 -0.58 -12.09
N LEU A 334 -16.23 -0.69 -12.66
CA LEU A 334 -17.30 0.30 -12.46
C LEU A 334 -17.77 0.36 -11.00
N PHE A 335 -17.92 -0.80 -10.36
CA PHE A 335 -18.29 -0.86 -8.94
C PHE A 335 -17.20 -0.24 -8.05
N THR A 336 -15.93 -0.59 -8.28
CA THR A 336 -14.79 0.03 -7.60
C THR A 336 -14.79 1.55 -7.80
N GLY A 337 -14.97 2.03 -9.03
CA GLY A 337 -15.03 3.46 -9.33
C GLY A 337 -16.16 4.18 -8.59
N GLY A 338 -17.36 3.59 -8.58
CA GLY A 338 -18.48 4.11 -7.79
C GLY A 338 -18.19 4.11 -6.29
N MET A 339 -17.49 3.09 -5.78
CA MET A 339 -17.13 3.02 -4.37
C MET A 339 -16.05 4.02 -3.97
N PHE A 340 -15.06 4.29 -4.83
CA PHE A 340 -14.11 5.39 -4.62
C PHE A 340 -14.81 6.75 -4.66
N LEU A 341 -15.77 6.95 -5.58
CA LEU A 341 -16.55 8.19 -5.63
C LEU A 341 -17.34 8.40 -4.32
N LEU A 342 -18.00 7.35 -3.82
CA LEU A 342 -18.69 7.39 -2.54
C LEU A 342 -17.71 7.63 -1.37
N GLY A 343 -16.52 7.04 -1.42
CA GLY A 343 -15.46 7.28 -0.45
C GLY A 343 -14.96 8.73 -0.46
N LEU A 344 -14.84 9.34 -1.64
CA LEU A 344 -14.42 10.74 -1.76
C LEU A 344 -15.43 11.70 -1.14
N CYS A 345 -16.72 11.35 -1.12
CA CYS A 345 -17.75 12.10 -0.40
C CYS A 345 -17.48 12.21 1.11
N LEU A 346 -16.55 11.43 1.69
CA LEU A 346 -16.09 11.63 3.07
C LEU A 346 -15.49 13.04 3.30
N HIS A 347 -15.02 13.73 2.25
CA HIS A 347 -14.61 15.13 2.34
C HIS A 347 -15.72 16.09 2.80
N PHE A 348 -17.01 15.72 2.65
CA PHE A 348 -18.11 16.52 3.19
C PHE A 348 -18.22 16.41 4.73
N PHE A 349 -17.72 15.32 5.32
CA PHE A 349 -17.74 15.09 6.76
C PHE A 349 -16.40 15.42 7.42
N VAL A 350 -15.30 15.29 6.67
CA VAL A 350 -13.93 15.57 7.10
C VAL A 350 -13.34 16.65 6.20
N ALA A 351 -13.52 17.90 6.62
CA ALA A 351 -13.07 19.07 5.86
C ALA A 351 -11.54 19.10 5.68
N ASP A 352 -10.78 18.65 6.69
CA ASP A 352 -9.33 18.56 6.60
C ASP A 352 -8.89 17.29 5.86
N SER A 353 -8.44 17.46 4.62
CA SER A 353 -7.92 16.39 3.76
C SER A 353 -6.73 15.64 4.39
N ARG A 354 -5.96 16.29 5.27
CA ARG A 354 -4.82 15.65 5.96
C ARG A 354 -5.30 14.70 7.04
N MET A 355 -6.35 15.09 7.78
CA MET A 355 -6.98 14.20 8.75
C MET A 355 -7.63 13.02 8.03
N LEU A 356 -8.32 13.26 6.91
CA LEU A 356 -8.88 12.18 6.10
C LEU A 356 -7.79 11.22 5.60
N PHE A 357 -6.68 11.74 5.08
CA PHE A 357 -5.52 10.94 4.69
C PHE A 357 -5.01 10.08 5.86
N GLN A 358 -4.83 10.64 7.05
CA GLN A 358 -4.33 9.89 8.21
C GLN A 358 -5.31 8.80 8.68
N LEU A 359 -6.62 9.08 8.65
CA LEU A 359 -7.66 8.10 8.99
C LEU A 359 -7.67 6.94 8.00
N LEU A 360 -7.62 7.23 6.70
CA LEU A 360 -7.61 6.21 5.64
C LEU A 360 -6.30 5.41 5.63
N ALA A 361 -5.16 6.05 5.86
CA ALA A 361 -3.87 5.38 6.03
C ALA A 361 -3.91 4.43 7.25
N GLY A 362 -4.45 4.89 8.39
CA GLY A 362 -4.62 4.04 9.57
C GLY A 362 -5.55 2.85 9.31
N MET A 363 -6.67 3.06 8.60
CA MET A 363 -7.60 2.00 8.21
C MET A 363 -6.93 0.97 7.31
N THR A 364 -6.16 1.45 6.33
CA THR A 364 -5.35 0.64 5.43
C THR A 364 -4.37 -0.22 6.22
N THR A 365 -3.64 0.36 7.17
CA THR A 365 -2.70 -0.37 8.04
C THR A 365 -3.38 -1.47 8.83
N VAL A 366 -4.52 -1.20 9.50
CA VAL A 366 -5.23 -2.23 10.28
C VAL A 366 -5.66 -3.40 9.41
N CYS A 367 -6.21 -3.13 8.23
CA CYS A 367 -6.63 -4.18 7.31
C CYS A 367 -5.43 -5.01 6.84
N PHE A 368 -4.31 -4.35 6.49
CA PHE A 368 -3.08 -5.06 6.09
C PHE A 368 -2.47 -5.87 7.22
N LEU A 369 -2.45 -5.37 8.45
CA LEU A 369 -1.96 -6.14 9.61
C LEU A 369 -2.74 -7.45 9.74
N PHE A 370 -4.07 -7.44 9.53
CA PHE A 370 -4.87 -8.66 9.55
C PHE A 370 -4.52 -9.63 8.40
N VAL A 371 -4.43 -9.12 7.18
CA VAL A 371 -4.11 -9.94 5.98
C VAL A 371 -2.70 -10.52 6.11
N TRP A 372 -1.70 -9.70 6.42
CA TRP A 372 -0.31 -10.11 6.57
C TRP A 372 -0.11 -11.09 7.73
N SER A 373 -0.79 -10.86 8.86
CA SER A 373 -0.78 -11.83 9.97
C SER A 373 -1.38 -13.17 9.56
N SER A 374 -2.43 -13.17 8.73
CA SER A 374 -3.04 -14.41 8.21
C SER A 374 -2.09 -15.16 7.27
N ILE A 375 -1.31 -14.45 6.45
CA ILE A 375 -0.25 -15.05 5.61
C ILE A 375 0.80 -15.75 6.50
N LEU A 376 1.27 -15.09 7.56
CA LEU A 376 2.22 -15.70 8.51
C LEU A 376 1.61 -16.94 9.20
N CYS A 377 0.34 -16.88 9.59
CA CYS A 377 -0.36 -18.03 10.17
C CYS A 377 -0.46 -19.22 9.20
N ALA A 378 -0.71 -18.98 7.91
CA ALA A 378 -0.68 -20.03 6.90
C ALA A 378 0.73 -20.59 6.69
N HIS A 379 1.75 -19.74 6.65
CA HIS A 379 3.14 -20.16 6.50
C HIS A 379 3.61 -21.03 7.69
N LEU A 380 3.16 -20.74 8.91
CA LEU A 380 3.40 -21.57 10.09
C LEU A 380 2.80 -22.99 10.02
N LYS A 381 1.87 -23.26 9.09
CA LYS A 381 1.32 -24.59 8.83
C LYS A 381 2.18 -25.44 7.89
N LEU A 382 3.12 -24.82 7.17
CA LEU A 382 4.08 -25.55 6.34
C LEU A 382 5.11 -26.29 7.22
N PRO A 383 5.66 -27.41 6.73
CA PRO A 383 6.78 -28.10 7.38
C PRO A 383 8.09 -27.31 7.17
N ILE A 384 8.22 -26.18 7.86
CA ILE A 384 9.38 -25.27 7.82
C ILE A 384 10.35 -25.51 8.97
N ASN A 385 11.58 -25.04 8.82
CA ASN A 385 12.60 -25.15 9.87
C ASN A 385 12.30 -24.21 11.07
N LEU A 386 12.94 -24.48 12.21
CA LEU A 386 12.70 -23.72 13.44
C LEU A 386 13.04 -22.23 13.31
N LEU A 387 14.08 -21.89 12.53
CA LEU A 387 14.49 -20.51 12.32
C LEU A 387 13.42 -19.71 11.58
N GLN A 388 12.87 -20.26 10.49
CA GLN A 388 11.76 -19.67 9.76
C GLN A 388 10.52 -19.53 10.65
N LYS A 389 10.21 -20.57 11.43
CA LYS A 389 9.08 -20.54 12.38
C LYS A 389 9.21 -19.44 13.42
N ASN A 390 10.41 -19.24 13.98
CA ASN A 390 10.67 -18.18 14.96
C ASN A 390 10.60 -16.80 14.31
N ARG A 391 11.13 -16.65 13.09
CA ARG A 391 11.06 -15.41 12.31
C ARG A 391 9.60 -14.98 12.07
N ASP A 392 8.73 -15.91 11.70
CA ASP A 392 7.32 -15.60 11.46
C ASP A 392 6.58 -15.21 12.76
N LYS A 393 6.86 -15.92 13.87
CA LYS A 393 6.29 -15.57 15.19
C LYS A 393 6.71 -14.17 15.65
N VAL A 394 7.99 -13.82 15.48
CA VAL A 394 8.49 -12.48 15.81
C VAL A 394 7.82 -11.42 14.95
N THR A 395 7.68 -11.69 13.64
CA THR A 395 7.00 -10.77 12.70
C THR A 395 5.52 -10.62 13.05
N PHE A 396 4.84 -11.70 13.42
CA PHE A 396 3.45 -11.67 13.87
C PHE A 396 3.29 -10.85 15.16
N LEU A 397 4.17 -11.05 16.14
CA LEU A 397 4.15 -10.27 17.38
C LEU A 397 4.43 -8.79 17.13
N PHE A 398 5.34 -8.48 16.21
CA PHE A 398 5.58 -7.11 15.76
C PHE A 398 4.32 -6.49 15.13
N PHE A 399 3.64 -7.19 14.23
CA PHE A 399 2.36 -6.71 13.67
C PHE A 399 1.28 -6.49 14.73
N LEU A 400 1.20 -7.37 15.74
CA LEU A 400 0.29 -7.18 16.87
C LEU A 400 0.65 -5.92 17.66
N MET A 401 1.93 -5.69 17.94
CA MET A 401 2.42 -4.49 18.63
C MET A 401 2.07 -3.21 17.85
N VAL A 402 2.21 -3.20 16.52
CA VAL A 402 1.78 -2.08 15.68
C VAL A 402 0.27 -1.89 15.73
N GLY A 403 -0.48 -2.99 15.68
CA GLY A 403 -1.94 -2.96 15.84
C GLY A 403 -2.36 -2.27 17.14
N LEU A 404 -1.64 -2.55 18.23
CA LEU A 404 -1.84 -1.89 19.52
C LEU A 404 -1.36 -0.43 19.53
N SER A 405 -0.30 -0.10 18.78
CA SER A 405 0.25 1.26 18.81
C SER A 405 -0.67 2.31 18.17
N LEU A 406 -1.57 1.88 17.27
CA LEU A 406 -2.64 2.72 16.72
C LEU A 406 -3.55 3.34 17.77
N PHE A 407 -3.70 2.73 18.96
CA PHE A 407 -4.50 3.28 20.06
C PHE A 407 -3.82 4.49 20.73
N PHE A 408 -2.50 4.62 20.63
CA PHE A 408 -1.79 5.71 21.29
C PHE A 408 -1.87 7.02 20.49
N GLU A 409 -1.93 6.94 19.16
CA GLU A 409 -2.00 8.11 18.28
C GLU A 409 -3.43 8.66 18.17
N SER A 410 -3.60 9.97 18.41
CA SER A 410 -4.92 10.61 18.52
C SER A 410 -5.76 10.51 17.24
N ALA A 411 -5.13 10.65 16.07
CA ALA A 411 -5.81 10.59 14.78
C ALA A 411 -6.35 9.19 14.45
N THR A 412 -5.66 8.13 14.89
CA THR A 412 -5.97 6.74 14.49
C THR A 412 -6.59 5.90 15.60
N ARG A 413 -6.68 6.40 16.83
CA ARG A 413 -7.15 5.65 18.01
C ARG A 413 -8.50 4.95 17.83
N MET A 414 -9.40 5.55 17.04
CA MET A 414 -10.73 4.99 16.78
C MET A 414 -10.71 3.90 15.69
N ILE A 415 -9.69 3.84 14.85
CA ILE A 415 -9.64 2.93 13.70
C ILE A 415 -9.67 1.46 14.12
N PRO A 416 -8.87 0.99 15.11
CA PRO A 416 -8.98 -0.40 15.58
C PRO A 416 -10.36 -0.74 16.14
N LEU A 417 -11.10 0.22 16.71
CA LEU A 417 -12.46 0.00 17.20
C LEU A 417 -13.46 -0.10 16.04
N ILE A 418 -13.32 0.75 15.03
CA ILE A 418 -14.14 0.72 13.82
C ILE A 418 -13.93 -0.60 13.06
N SER A 419 -12.70 -1.13 13.02
CA SER A 419 -12.40 -2.40 12.34
C SER A 419 -13.07 -3.61 13.00
N LEU A 420 -13.37 -3.58 14.31
CA LEU A 420 -14.19 -4.62 14.94
C LEU A 420 -15.59 -4.67 14.33
N GLY A 421 -16.18 -3.51 14.02
CA GLY A 421 -17.45 -3.42 13.30
C GLY A 421 -17.39 -4.09 11.93
N TRP A 422 -16.29 -3.92 11.19
CA TRP A 422 -16.06 -4.60 9.92
C TRP A 422 -16.05 -6.13 10.06
N PHE A 423 -15.34 -6.67 11.06
CA PHE A 423 -15.33 -8.12 11.29
C PHE A 423 -16.70 -8.67 11.74
N ILE A 424 -17.50 -7.89 12.45
CA ILE A 424 -18.89 -8.23 12.77
C ILE A 424 -19.72 -8.34 11.49
N VAL A 425 -19.61 -7.35 10.59
CA VAL A 425 -20.29 -7.36 9.28
C VAL A 425 -19.89 -8.58 8.45
N LEU A 426 -18.59 -8.88 8.37
CA LEU A 426 -18.10 -10.08 7.67
C LEU A 426 -18.66 -11.37 8.24
N ASN A 427 -18.73 -11.49 9.56
CA ASN A 427 -19.32 -12.65 10.21
C ASN A 427 -20.81 -12.83 9.85
N LEU A 428 -21.57 -11.73 9.81
CA LEU A 428 -22.98 -11.76 9.40
C LEU A 428 -23.13 -12.11 7.90
N MET A 429 -22.31 -11.53 7.03
CA MET A 429 -22.29 -11.83 5.60
C MET A 429 -21.96 -13.30 5.34
N TYR A 430 -20.93 -13.84 6.00
CA TYR A 430 -20.53 -15.23 5.87
C TYR A 430 -21.67 -16.19 6.25
N ARG A 431 -22.33 -15.95 7.39
CA ARG A 431 -23.47 -16.75 7.83
C ARG A 431 -24.61 -16.75 6.80
N LYS A 432 -24.93 -15.58 6.23
CA LYS A 432 -26.02 -15.45 5.23
C LYS A 432 -25.70 -16.20 3.93
N ILE A 433 -24.48 -16.06 3.41
CA ILE A 433 -24.05 -16.70 2.16
C ILE A 433 -23.96 -18.23 2.32
N HIS A 434 -23.41 -18.70 3.44
CA HIS A 434 -23.23 -20.13 3.68
C HIS A 434 -24.57 -20.85 3.96
N VAL A 435 -25.51 -20.19 4.65
CA VAL A 435 -26.89 -20.71 4.80
C VAL A 435 -27.61 -20.80 3.45
N SER A 436 -27.39 -19.84 2.54
CA SER A 436 -27.96 -19.88 1.18
C SER A 436 -27.43 -21.06 0.37
N HIS A 437 -26.11 -21.28 0.39
CA HIS A 437 -25.48 -22.42 -0.31
C HIS A 437 -25.95 -23.77 0.23
N LYS A 438 -26.09 -23.91 1.55
CA LYS A 438 -26.61 -25.14 2.17
C LYS A 438 -28.06 -25.43 1.74
N LYS A 439 -28.89 -24.38 1.56
CA LYS A 439 -30.25 -24.52 1.05
C LYS A 439 -30.27 -24.92 -0.43
N GLU A 440 -29.46 -24.30 -1.28
CA GLU A 440 -29.36 -24.65 -2.71
C GLU A 440 -28.94 -26.12 -2.92
N MET A 441 -27.93 -26.60 -2.20
CA MET A 441 -27.50 -28.00 -2.29
C MET A 441 -28.58 -28.98 -1.80
N SER A 442 -29.37 -28.60 -0.78
CA SER A 442 -30.48 -29.44 -0.30
C SER A 442 -31.68 -29.49 -1.25
N VAL A 443 -31.77 -28.54 -2.18
CA VAL A 443 -32.80 -28.48 -3.23
C VAL A 443 -32.33 -29.22 -4.49
N GLU A 444 -31.04 -29.18 -4.85
CA GLU A 444 -30.49 -30.00 -5.95
C GLU A 444 -30.41 -31.51 -5.64
N GLN A 445 -30.47 -31.90 -4.37
CA GLN A 445 -30.48 -33.30 -3.92
C GLN A 445 -31.90 -33.91 -3.79
N LYS A 446 -32.95 -33.12 -4.00
CA LYS A 446 -34.34 -33.56 -4.06
C LYS A 446 -34.84 -33.50 -5.48
#